data_AF-A0A143YJW4-F1
#
_entry.id   AF-A0A143YJW4-F1
#
_cell.length_a   1.000
_cell.length_b   1.000
_cell.length_c   1.000
_cell.angle_alpha   90.00
_cell.angle_beta   90.00
_cell.angle_gamma   90.00
#
_symmetry.space_group_name_H-M   'P 1'
#
loop_
_entity.id
_entity.type
_entity.pdbx_description
1 polymer ?
#
loop_
_entity_poly.entity_id
_entity_poly.type
_entity_poly.pdbx_seq_one_letter_code
_entity_poly.pdbx_strand_id
1 'polypeptide(L)'
;MDVRLRTVAECCNCFGAGYKGFQGSGAKHKFEEDTDIKRLKFYPNGEWDNRLTPDGNRFTEFHINSEENDKYAWSRLTELNQKIALFSHEKISSAKYEAIFKGLYCVNTEETLKSRKVTYDRISKIVPTYYPKTVLSPKVIAEAYDTKGYMVAHFYDVAMLDAFQQKYATDYIYRLK
;
A
#
# COMPACT_ATOMS: atom_id res chain seq x y z
N MET A 1 -9.29 -13.44 -3.35
CA MET A 1 -8.07 -13.68 -4.15
C MET A 1 -7.05 -12.66 -3.74
N ASP A 2 -5.83 -13.11 -3.41
CA ASP A 2 -4.73 -12.20 -3.10
C ASP A 2 -4.12 -11.68 -4.40
N VAL A 3 -3.95 -10.37 -4.53
CA VAL A 3 -3.24 -9.77 -5.67
C VAL A 3 -1.76 -10.10 -5.52
N ARG A 4 -1.21 -10.82 -6.49
CA ARG A 4 0.18 -11.31 -6.52
C ARG A 4 0.91 -10.73 -7.72
N LEU A 5 2.05 -10.11 -7.46
CA LEU A 5 2.96 -9.53 -8.44
C LEU A 5 4.36 -10.09 -8.19
N ARG A 6 5.33 -9.80 -9.06
CA ARG A 6 6.70 -10.31 -8.93
C ARG A 6 7.66 -9.25 -8.40
N THR A 7 7.58 -8.04 -8.96
CA THR A 7 8.59 -6.99 -8.72
C THR A 7 7.99 -5.74 -8.09
N VAL A 8 8.86 -4.92 -7.48
CA VAL A 8 8.45 -3.61 -6.97
C VAL A 8 7.99 -2.71 -8.12
N ALA A 9 8.62 -2.80 -9.30
CA ALA A 9 8.18 -2.08 -10.48
C ALA A 9 6.74 -2.44 -10.88
N GLU A 10 6.39 -3.73 -10.88
CA GLU A 10 5.01 -4.17 -11.13
C GLU A 10 4.04 -3.63 -10.09
N CYS A 11 4.42 -3.64 -8.79
CA CYS A 11 3.60 -3.06 -7.72
C CYS A 11 3.33 -1.57 -7.98
N CYS A 12 4.38 -0.79 -8.25
CA CYS A 12 4.26 0.64 -8.53
C CYS A 12 3.48 0.92 -9.83
N ASN A 13 3.53 0.01 -10.81
CA ASN A 13 2.83 0.16 -12.09
C ASN A 13 1.32 -0.04 -11.97
N CYS A 14 0.82 -0.79 -10.99
CA CYS A 14 -0.60 -0.78 -10.63
C CYS A 14 -1.10 0.63 -10.25
N PHE A 15 -0.18 1.51 -9.84
CA PHE A 15 -0.43 2.90 -9.47
C PHE A 15 0.15 3.89 -10.49
N GLY A 16 0.31 3.46 -11.74
CA GLY A 16 0.64 4.33 -12.87
C GLY A 16 2.06 4.91 -12.87
N ALA A 17 3.00 4.30 -12.14
CA ALA A 17 4.39 4.73 -12.12
C ALA A 17 5.03 4.71 -13.53
N GLY A 18 4.85 3.61 -14.27
CA GLY A 18 5.39 3.41 -15.62
C GLY A 18 6.85 2.94 -15.64
N TYR A 19 7.31 2.27 -14.58
CA TYR A 19 8.67 1.78 -14.45
C TYR A 19 8.93 0.56 -15.33
N LYS A 20 10.07 0.55 -16.04
CA LYS A 20 10.61 -0.62 -16.74
C LYS A 20 11.37 -1.57 -15.79
N GLY A 21 11.90 -1.03 -14.69
CA GLY A 21 12.59 -1.74 -13.62
C GLY A 21 12.77 -0.80 -12.42
N PHE A 22 12.94 -1.37 -11.22
CA PHE A 22 13.11 -0.60 -9.98
C PHE A 22 13.86 -1.44 -8.94
N GLN A 23 14.89 -0.86 -8.32
CA GLN A 23 15.78 -1.57 -7.37
C GLN A 23 15.65 -1.12 -5.91
N GLY A 24 14.65 -0.32 -5.55
CA GLY A 24 14.34 0.04 -4.15
C GLY A 24 13.31 -0.89 -3.49
N SER A 25 13.12 -0.73 -2.17
CA SER A 25 12.07 -1.41 -1.39
C SER A 25 10.68 -0.78 -1.58
N GLY A 26 10.61 0.44 -2.13
CA GLY A 26 9.37 1.13 -2.43
C GLY A 26 9.61 2.49 -3.08
N ALA A 27 8.53 3.16 -3.48
CA ALA A 27 8.55 4.48 -4.08
C ALA A 27 7.33 5.30 -3.63
N LYS A 28 7.41 6.62 -3.71
CA LYS A 28 6.25 7.50 -3.48
C LYS A 28 5.16 7.23 -4.52
N HIS A 29 3.90 7.32 -4.11
CA HIS A 29 2.76 7.19 -5.01
C HIS A 29 2.69 8.41 -5.95
N LYS A 30 2.42 8.18 -7.23
CA LYS A 30 2.51 9.22 -8.27
C LYS A 30 1.33 10.20 -8.30
N PHE A 31 0.22 9.81 -7.66
CA PHE A 31 -1.05 10.54 -7.67
C PHE A 31 -1.60 10.83 -6.27
N GLU A 32 -1.02 10.26 -5.23
CA GLU A 32 -1.48 10.42 -3.85
C GLU A 32 -0.27 10.87 -3.04
N GLU A 33 -0.24 12.14 -2.66
CA GLU A 33 0.98 12.77 -2.12
C GLU A 33 1.43 12.14 -0.80
N ASP A 34 0.48 11.72 0.04
CA ASP A 34 0.71 11.13 1.36
C ASP A 34 0.81 9.60 1.36
N THR A 35 1.01 8.97 0.20
CA THR A 35 1.06 7.50 0.09
C THR A 35 2.41 7.06 -0.48
N ASP A 36 3.04 6.08 0.17
CA ASP A 36 4.15 5.29 -0.38
C ASP A 36 3.63 3.93 -0.88
N ILE A 37 4.30 3.36 -1.87
CA ILE A 37 4.08 1.99 -2.35
C ILE A 37 5.32 1.20 -1.95
N LYS A 38 5.18 0.21 -1.06
CA LYS A 38 6.33 -0.57 -0.57
C LYS A 38 6.13 -2.07 -0.73
N ARG A 39 7.22 -2.76 -1.04
CA ARG A 39 7.35 -4.20 -0.93
C ARG A 39 8.32 -4.55 0.19
N LEU A 40 7.79 -5.00 1.33
CA LEU A 40 8.55 -5.22 2.56
C LEU A 40 8.78 -6.70 2.85
N LYS A 41 9.92 -6.99 3.47
CA LYS A 41 10.22 -8.30 4.05
C LYS A 41 9.79 -8.31 5.51
N PHE A 42 8.98 -9.27 5.91
CA PHE A 42 8.48 -9.44 7.29
C PHE A 42 9.24 -10.54 8.04
N TYR A 43 10.56 -10.40 8.03
CA TYR A 43 11.53 -11.25 8.71
C TYR A 43 12.84 -10.44 8.84
N PRO A 44 13.71 -10.75 9.82
CA PRO A 44 15.00 -10.08 9.95
C PRO A 44 15.79 -10.12 8.64
N ASN A 45 16.18 -8.94 8.14
CA ASN A 45 16.89 -8.81 6.87
C ASN A 45 17.82 -7.58 6.88
N GLY A 46 19.11 -7.84 6.94
CA GLY A 46 20.11 -6.78 7.06
C GLY A 46 19.91 -6.02 8.36
N GLU A 47 19.73 -4.72 8.26
CA GLU A 47 19.58 -3.83 9.42
C GLU A 47 18.11 -3.61 9.85
N TRP A 48 17.17 -4.33 9.24
CA TRP A 48 15.73 -4.18 9.47
C TRP A 48 15.10 -5.47 10.02
N ASP A 49 14.17 -5.34 10.96
CA ASP A 49 13.36 -6.44 11.50
C ASP A 49 11.87 -6.06 11.44
N ASN A 50 11.31 -6.02 10.23
CA ASN A 50 9.90 -5.69 10.08
C ASN A 50 9.03 -6.89 10.49
N ARG A 51 7.89 -6.62 11.12
CA ARG A 51 6.96 -7.64 11.59
C ARG A 51 5.55 -7.32 11.14
N LEU A 52 4.82 -8.32 10.69
CA LEU A 52 3.40 -8.25 10.35
C LEU A 52 2.64 -9.16 11.33
N THR A 53 1.56 -8.67 11.91
CA THR A 53 0.72 -9.49 12.79
C THR A 53 0.06 -10.62 11.99
N PRO A 54 -0.25 -11.77 12.61
CA PRO A 54 -0.84 -12.92 11.90
C PRO A 54 -2.16 -12.61 11.17
N ASP A 55 -2.96 -11.69 11.70
CA ASP A 55 -4.21 -11.22 11.09
C ASP A 55 -4.00 -10.19 9.94
N GLY A 56 -2.75 -9.76 9.75
CA GLY A 56 -2.33 -8.76 8.79
C GLY A 56 -2.90 -7.36 9.08
N ASN A 57 -3.47 -7.10 10.25
CA ASN A 57 -4.07 -5.79 10.55
C ASN A 57 -3.03 -4.75 10.95
N ARG A 58 -1.87 -5.16 11.44
CA ARG A 58 -0.82 -4.25 11.89
C ARG A 58 0.55 -4.72 11.45
N PHE A 59 1.41 -3.78 11.08
CA PHE A 59 2.83 -4.08 10.94
C PHE A 59 3.69 -3.03 11.63
N THR A 60 4.92 -3.42 11.90
CA THR A 60 5.95 -2.57 12.47
C THR A 60 7.19 -2.62 11.59
N GLU A 61 7.72 -1.45 11.23
CA GLU A 61 9.05 -1.31 10.65
C GLU A 61 10.00 -0.77 11.72
N PHE A 62 11.15 -1.41 11.90
CA PHE A 62 12.18 -0.87 12.77
C PHE A 62 13.59 -1.29 12.34
N HIS A 63 14.51 -0.39 12.59
CA HIS A 63 15.94 -0.60 12.37
C HIS A 63 16.55 -1.23 13.63
N ILE A 64 17.51 -2.14 13.48
CA ILE A 64 18.10 -2.85 14.63
C ILE A 64 19.04 -1.95 15.45
N ASN A 65 19.65 -0.95 14.82
CA ASN A 65 20.36 0.13 15.51
C ASN A 65 19.37 1.16 16.06
N SER A 66 19.45 1.45 17.36
CA SER A 66 18.49 2.32 18.06
C SER A 66 18.51 3.77 17.60
N GLU A 67 19.67 4.33 17.29
CA GLU A 67 19.78 5.74 16.86
C GLU A 67 19.18 5.94 15.47
N GLU A 68 19.49 5.02 14.54
CA GLU A 68 18.89 5.03 13.20
C GLU A 68 17.39 4.76 13.25
N ASN A 69 16.94 3.89 14.17
CA ASN A 69 15.53 3.66 14.39
C ASN A 69 14.81 4.91 14.93
N ASP A 70 15.40 5.61 15.89
CA ASP A 70 14.83 6.84 16.45
C ASP A 70 14.74 7.95 15.37
N LYS A 71 15.77 8.11 14.53
CA LYS A 71 15.74 9.01 13.37
C LYS A 71 14.63 8.62 12.38
N TYR A 72 14.52 7.34 12.07
CA TYR A 72 13.49 6.85 11.17
C TYR A 72 12.09 7.08 11.72
N ALA A 73 11.87 6.77 13.01
CA ALA A 73 10.59 6.99 13.67
C ALA A 73 10.21 8.48 13.68
N TRP A 74 11.16 9.35 14.00
CA TRP A 74 10.93 10.80 13.94
C TRP A 74 10.58 11.28 12.54
N SER A 75 11.40 10.96 11.53
CA SER A 75 11.13 11.37 10.15
C SER A 75 9.78 10.86 9.64
N ARG A 76 9.36 9.65 10.04
CA ARG A 76 8.03 9.15 9.68
C ARG A 76 6.91 9.92 10.35
N LEU A 77 7.08 10.42 11.57
CA LEU A 77 6.07 11.20 12.27
C LEU A 77 5.97 12.66 11.80
N THR A 78 7.03 13.21 11.19
CA THR A 78 7.11 14.65 10.89
C THR A 78 7.22 15.01 9.42
N GLU A 79 7.87 14.17 8.61
CA GLU A 79 8.33 14.56 7.26
C GLU A 79 7.86 13.60 6.16
N LEU A 80 7.84 12.30 6.43
CA LEU A 80 7.54 11.29 5.43
C LEU A 80 6.03 11.07 5.30
N ASN A 81 5.64 10.41 4.21
CA ASN A 81 4.26 10.03 3.93
C ASN A 81 3.70 9.10 5.02
N GLN A 82 2.45 9.30 5.39
CA GLN A 82 1.79 8.60 6.50
C GLN A 82 1.14 7.28 6.06
N LYS A 83 0.88 7.10 4.76
CA LYS A 83 0.25 5.89 4.24
C LYS A 83 1.20 5.00 3.45
N ILE A 84 0.96 3.70 3.54
CA ILE A 84 1.66 2.68 2.76
C ILE A 84 0.65 1.74 2.08
N ALA A 85 0.67 1.73 0.75
CA ALA A 85 0.14 0.61 -0.04
C ALA A 85 1.14 -0.55 0.05
N LEU A 86 0.81 -1.54 0.88
CA LEU A 86 1.75 -2.58 1.31
C LEU A 86 1.64 -3.83 0.44
N PHE A 87 2.80 -4.27 -0.04
CA PHE A 87 3.02 -5.61 -0.56
C PHE A 87 4.03 -6.35 0.34
N SER A 88 3.73 -7.58 0.75
CA SER A 88 4.70 -8.43 1.43
C SER A 88 5.58 -9.14 0.40
N HIS A 89 6.86 -9.29 0.72
CA HIS A 89 7.80 -10.12 -0.03
C HIS A 89 7.77 -11.55 0.52
N GLU A 90 7.10 -12.45 -0.18
CA GLU A 90 6.86 -13.82 0.26
C GLU A 90 7.55 -14.84 -0.63
N LYS A 91 8.13 -15.87 -0.01
CA LYS A 91 8.75 -16.99 -0.71
C LYS A 91 7.64 -17.98 -1.11
N ILE A 92 7.52 -18.25 -2.40
CA ILE A 92 6.51 -19.20 -2.93
C ILE A 92 7.14 -20.57 -3.19
N SER A 93 8.41 -20.59 -3.62
CA SER A 93 9.17 -21.83 -3.80
C SER A 93 10.66 -21.59 -3.57
N SER A 94 11.48 -22.62 -3.70
CA SER A 94 12.93 -22.61 -3.44
C SER A 94 13.66 -21.42 -4.08
N ALA A 95 13.25 -20.98 -5.28
CA ALA A 95 13.87 -19.87 -6.02
C ALA A 95 12.91 -18.74 -6.44
N LYS A 96 11.64 -18.76 -6.00
CA LYS A 96 10.63 -17.78 -6.43
C LYS A 96 10.06 -17.00 -5.27
N TYR A 97 10.00 -15.69 -5.45
CA TYR A 97 9.39 -14.74 -4.53
C TYR A 97 8.31 -13.94 -5.26
N GLU A 98 7.25 -13.63 -4.52
CA GLU A 98 6.14 -12.79 -4.98
C GLU A 98 5.95 -11.60 -4.04
N ALA A 99 5.34 -10.56 -4.59
CA ALA A 99 4.82 -9.42 -3.89
C ALA A 99 3.31 -9.62 -3.70
N ILE A 100 2.86 -9.83 -2.47
CA ILE A 100 1.44 -10.08 -2.17
C ILE A 100 0.84 -8.83 -1.54
N PHE A 101 -0.20 -8.26 -2.16
CA PHE A 101 -0.87 -7.08 -1.63
C PHE A 101 -1.54 -7.39 -0.29
N LYS A 102 -1.31 -6.55 0.71
CA LYS A 102 -1.87 -6.71 2.07
C LYS A 102 -2.91 -5.65 2.43
N GLY A 103 -2.88 -4.50 1.76
CA GLY A 103 -3.81 -3.40 2.00
C GLY A 103 -3.14 -2.03 1.99
N LEU A 104 -3.95 -1.01 2.28
CA LEU A 104 -3.49 0.34 2.63
C LEU A 104 -3.39 0.43 4.15
N TYR A 105 -2.27 0.96 4.61
CA TYR A 105 -1.98 1.13 6.02
C TYR A 105 -1.65 2.60 6.31
N CYS A 106 -1.97 3.04 7.52
CA CYS A 106 -1.65 4.38 8.01
C CYS A 106 -0.79 4.27 9.28
N VAL A 107 0.14 5.21 9.48
CA VAL A 107 0.92 5.30 10.73
C VAL A 107 -0.03 5.39 11.93
N ASN A 108 0.21 4.52 12.91
CA ASN A 108 -0.36 4.64 14.24
C ASN A 108 0.61 5.46 15.10
N THR A 109 0.36 6.77 15.21
CA THR A 109 1.21 7.71 15.95
C THR A 109 1.34 7.33 17.42
N GLU A 110 0.24 6.96 18.07
CA GLU A 110 0.23 6.60 19.48
C GLU A 110 1.13 5.38 19.77
N GLU A 111 0.93 4.29 19.02
CA GLU A 111 1.71 3.07 19.18
C GLU A 111 3.16 3.27 18.73
N THR A 112 3.40 4.13 17.73
CA THR A 112 4.77 4.48 17.31
C THR A 112 5.52 5.21 18.42
N LEU A 113 4.90 6.20 19.07
CA LEU A 113 5.49 6.92 20.19
C LEU A 113 5.73 6.00 21.40
N LYS A 114 4.77 5.13 21.70
CA LYS A 114 4.85 4.19 22.83
C LYS A 114 5.92 3.11 22.64
N SER A 115 5.96 2.48 21.48
CA SER A 115 6.88 1.37 21.19
C SER A 115 8.26 1.83 20.70
N ARG A 116 8.36 3.11 20.31
CA ARG A 116 9.50 3.72 19.59
C ARG A 116 9.80 3.01 18.27
N LYS A 117 8.82 2.33 17.67
CA LYS A 117 8.94 1.64 16.39
C LYS A 117 7.81 2.07 15.49
N VAL A 118 8.11 2.35 14.23
CA VAL A 118 7.08 2.83 13.30
C VAL A 118 6.05 1.73 13.10
N THR A 119 4.84 1.98 13.59
CA THR A 119 3.73 1.03 13.58
C THR A 119 2.63 1.56 12.67
N TYR A 120 2.03 0.66 11.91
CA TYR A 120 0.98 0.98 10.95
C TYR A 120 -0.23 0.07 11.14
N ASP A 121 -1.42 0.65 11.05
CA ASP A 121 -2.69 -0.06 11.06
C ASP A 121 -3.31 -0.11 9.67
N ARG A 122 -3.87 -1.27 9.30
CA ARG A 122 -4.57 -1.45 8.04
C ARG A 122 -5.86 -0.64 8.07
N ILE A 123 -5.96 0.31 7.15
CA ILE A 123 -7.16 1.14 6.98
C ILE A 123 -8.04 0.65 5.83
N SER A 124 -7.48 -0.06 4.85
CA SER A 124 -8.26 -0.68 3.77
C SER A 124 -7.62 -1.96 3.23
N LYS A 125 -8.44 -2.88 2.73
CA LYS A 125 -8.02 -4.08 1.97
C LYS A 125 -8.08 -3.88 0.46
N ILE A 126 -8.62 -2.75 0.00
CA ILE A 126 -8.83 -2.43 -1.42
C ILE A 126 -8.32 -1.00 -1.65
N VAL A 127 -7.62 -0.78 -2.75
CA VAL A 127 -7.10 0.53 -3.16
C VAL A 127 -7.35 0.77 -4.63
N PRO A 128 -7.55 2.03 -5.06
CA PRO A 128 -7.68 2.37 -6.46
C PRO A 128 -6.38 2.06 -7.21
N THR A 129 -6.52 1.62 -8.45
CA THR A 129 -5.41 1.52 -9.41
C THR A 129 -5.43 2.71 -10.37
N TYR A 130 -4.28 2.97 -11.00
CA TYR A 130 -4.09 4.15 -11.83
C TYR A 130 -3.42 3.77 -13.14
N TYR A 131 -3.95 4.32 -14.24
CA TYR A 131 -3.24 4.28 -15.52
C TYR A 131 -1.98 5.16 -15.47
N PRO A 132 -0.91 4.81 -16.21
CA PRO A 132 0.26 5.66 -16.31
C PRO A 132 -0.09 7.04 -16.90
N LYS A 133 0.45 8.12 -16.32
CA LYS A 133 0.28 9.51 -16.84
C LYS A 133 0.69 9.68 -18.30
N THR A 134 1.55 8.81 -18.81
CA THR A 134 2.11 8.87 -20.17
C THR A 134 1.20 8.22 -21.22
N VAL A 135 0.05 7.68 -20.82
CA VAL A 135 -0.92 7.03 -21.70
C VAL A 135 -2.24 7.79 -21.59
N LEU A 136 -2.99 7.88 -22.70
CA LEU A 136 -4.36 8.39 -22.67
C LEU A 136 -5.20 7.46 -21.77
N SER A 137 -5.45 7.90 -20.54
CA SER A 137 -6.28 7.14 -19.60
C SER A 137 -7.76 7.27 -19.99
N PRO A 138 -8.56 6.19 -19.91
CA PRO A 138 -10.01 6.30 -20.02
C PRO A 138 -10.56 7.29 -18.99
N LYS A 139 -11.67 7.97 -19.32
CA LYS A 139 -12.34 8.86 -18.38
C LYS A 139 -12.85 8.04 -17.20
N VAL A 140 -12.54 8.45 -15.98
CA VAL A 140 -13.17 7.90 -14.77
C VAL A 140 -14.65 8.29 -14.80
N ILE A 141 -15.54 7.30 -14.74
CA ILE A 141 -17.00 7.51 -14.72
C ILE A 141 -17.57 7.47 -13.29
N ALA A 142 -16.87 6.82 -12.36
CA ALA A 142 -17.24 6.75 -10.97
C ALA A 142 -16.05 6.45 -10.06
N GLU A 143 -16.22 6.74 -8.78
CA GLU A 143 -15.29 6.46 -7.69
C GLU A 143 -16.05 5.80 -6.53
N ALA A 144 -15.38 4.90 -5.80
CA ALA A 144 -15.91 4.34 -4.55
C ALA A 144 -15.03 4.74 -3.37
N TYR A 145 -15.67 5.02 -2.23
CA TYR A 145 -15.04 5.43 -0.98
C TYR A 145 -15.58 4.59 0.18
N ASP A 146 -14.75 4.28 1.16
CA ASP A 146 -15.21 3.71 2.41
C ASP A 146 -15.91 4.75 3.31
N THR A 147 -16.48 4.29 4.42
CA THR A 147 -17.20 5.13 5.37
C THR A 147 -16.30 6.14 6.10
N LYS A 148 -14.97 5.98 6.02
CA LYS A 148 -13.98 6.92 6.57
C LYS A 148 -13.48 7.91 5.51
N GLY A 149 -13.96 7.79 4.27
CA GLY A 149 -13.60 8.67 3.17
C GLY A 149 -12.33 8.25 2.40
N TYR A 150 -11.80 7.06 2.63
CA TYR A 150 -10.68 6.53 1.84
C TYR A 150 -11.20 6.01 0.50
N MET A 151 -10.56 6.45 -0.58
CA MET A 151 -10.88 5.94 -1.91
C MET A 151 -10.45 4.48 -2.04
N VAL A 152 -11.31 3.65 -2.61
CA VAL A 152 -11.06 2.22 -2.79
C VAL A 152 -11.06 1.78 -4.25
N ALA A 153 -11.69 2.53 -5.16
CA ALA A 153 -11.73 2.17 -6.57
C ALA A 153 -11.99 3.37 -7.50
N HIS A 154 -11.41 3.29 -8.71
CA HIS A 154 -11.81 4.04 -9.89
C HIS A 154 -12.54 3.12 -10.86
N PHE A 155 -13.60 3.62 -11.48
CA PHE A 155 -14.34 2.90 -12.52
C PHE A 155 -14.24 3.64 -13.85
N TYR A 156 -13.96 2.89 -14.90
CA TYR A 156 -13.77 3.40 -16.27
C TYR A 156 -14.86 2.93 -17.24
N ASP A 157 -15.65 1.94 -16.82
CA ASP A 157 -16.79 1.42 -17.56
C ASP A 157 -17.90 0.98 -16.59
N VAL A 158 -19.13 0.97 -17.11
CA VAL A 158 -20.35 0.72 -16.31
C VAL A 158 -20.40 -0.73 -15.82
N ALA A 159 -19.94 -1.69 -16.62
CA ALA A 159 -19.98 -3.11 -16.25
C ALA A 159 -19.10 -3.40 -15.02
N MET A 160 -17.92 -2.77 -14.92
CA MET A 160 -17.06 -2.85 -13.75
C MET A 160 -17.70 -2.23 -12.51
N LEU A 161 -18.35 -1.08 -12.66
CA LEU A 161 -19.07 -0.42 -11.56
C LEU A 161 -20.20 -1.31 -11.05
N ASP A 162 -21.03 -1.83 -11.95
CA ASP A 162 -22.16 -2.70 -11.61
C ASP A 162 -21.69 -3.98 -10.90
N ALA A 163 -20.64 -4.63 -11.40
CA ALA A 163 -20.07 -5.82 -10.78
C ALA A 163 -19.51 -5.53 -9.38
N PHE A 164 -18.87 -4.37 -9.19
CA PHE A 164 -18.36 -3.96 -7.88
C PHE A 164 -19.51 -3.66 -6.92
N GLN A 165 -20.54 -2.94 -7.35
CA GLN A 165 -21.72 -2.64 -6.55
C GLN A 165 -22.48 -3.90 -6.17
N GLN A 166 -22.64 -4.87 -7.06
CA GLN A 166 -23.27 -6.16 -6.73
C GLN A 166 -22.49 -6.91 -5.64
N LYS A 167 -21.17 -6.81 -5.65
CA LYS A 167 -20.30 -7.49 -4.68
C LYS A 167 -20.22 -6.79 -3.33
N TYR A 168 -20.28 -5.46 -3.30
CA TYR A 168 -20.00 -4.64 -2.11
C TYR A 168 -21.12 -3.61 -1.81
N ALA A 169 -22.36 -3.96 -2.15
CA ALA A 169 -23.49 -3.04 -2.32
C ALA A 169 -23.66 -1.96 -1.22
N THR A 170 -23.45 -2.33 0.05
CA THR A 170 -23.65 -1.44 1.20
C THR A 170 -22.36 -0.98 1.87
N ASP A 171 -21.20 -1.46 1.41
CA ASP A 171 -19.93 -1.26 2.11
C ASP A 171 -19.25 0.07 1.74
N TYR A 172 -19.66 0.66 0.61
CA TYR A 172 -18.98 1.81 0.01
C TYR A 172 -19.96 2.89 -0.47
N ILE A 173 -19.47 4.13 -0.46
CA ILE A 173 -20.12 5.32 -0.99
C ILE A 173 -19.64 5.53 -2.42
N TYR A 174 -20.57 5.63 -3.38
CA TYR A 174 -20.29 5.77 -4.81
C TYR A 174 -20.49 7.22 -5.27
N ARG A 175 -19.57 7.73 -6.09
CA ARG A 175 -19.63 9.09 -6.67
C ARG A 175 -19.46 9.02 -8.19
N LEU A 176 -20.43 9.50 -8.96
CA LEU A 176 -20.39 9.56 -10.43
C LEU A 176 -19.60 10.80 -10.92
N LYS A 177 -19.04 10.76 -12.14
CA LYS A 177 -18.15 11.78 -12.75
C LYS A 177 -18.49 12.16 -14.19
#